data_AF-A0A4Y8X395-F1
#
_entry.id   AF-A0A4Y8X395-F1
#
_cell.length_a   1.000
_cell.length_b   1.000
_cell.length_c   1.000
_cell.angle_alpha   90.00
_cell.angle_beta   90.00
_cell.angle_gamma   90.00
#
_symmetry.space_group_name_H-M   'P 1'
#
loop_
_entity.id
_entity.type
_entity.pdbx_description
1 polymer ?
#
loop_
_entity_poly.entity_id
_entity_poly.type
_entity_poly.pdbx_seq_one_letter_code
_entity_poly.pdbx_strand_id
1 'polypeptide(L)'
;MSTTDESVHVRPLRAEDAAWVQPLYAANSRDALTPEQRAEHGFVQGRMSAQALRARLDGPGSVVAEVDGRPAGVLLTSPAESARGRGVLRAVAEHVLTHATTGTGASA
;
A
#
# COMPACT_ATOMS: atom_id res chain seq x y z
N MET A 1 -28.19 16.06 6.00
CA MET A 1 -27.19 15.85 4.94
C MET A 1 -26.74 14.41 5.06
N SER A 2 -27.19 13.54 4.15
CA SER A 2 -26.75 12.16 4.12
C SER A 2 -25.30 12.14 3.64
N THR A 3 -24.37 11.78 4.51
CA THR A 3 -23.04 11.34 4.09
C THR A 3 -23.25 10.14 3.19
N THR A 4 -23.08 10.31 1.89
CA THR A 4 -23.01 9.18 0.96
C THR A 4 -21.88 8.30 1.47
N ASP A 5 -22.22 7.06 1.83
CA ASP A 5 -21.25 6.07 2.29
C ASP A 5 -20.22 5.89 1.18
N GLU A 6 -18.95 6.22 1.47
CA GLU A 6 -17.87 6.22 0.50
C GLU A 6 -17.66 4.78 0.01
N SER A 7 -17.91 4.53 -1.27
CA SER A 7 -17.83 3.15 -1.78
C SER A 7 -16.38 2.75 -1.98
N VAL A 8 -15.89 1.89 -1.07
CA VAL A 8 -14.54 1.33 -1.14
C VAL A 8 -14.58 -0.03 -1.84
N HIS A 9 -13.84 -0.16 -2.93
CA HIS A 9 -13.67 -1.41 -3.67
C HIS A 9 -12.21 -1.86 -3.63
N VAL A 10 -11.95 -3.10 -3.21
CA VAL A 10 -10.60 -3.67 -3.19
C VAL A 10 -10.45 -4.67 -4.32
N ARG A 11 -9.42 -4.49 -5.14
CA ARG A 11 -9.12 -5.37 -6.28
C ARG A 11 -7.65 -5.78 -6.33
N PRO A 12 -7.30 -6.86 -7.06
CA PRO A 12 -5.91 -7.18 -7.34
C PRO A 12 -5.17 -6.01 -7.99
N LEU A 13 -3.90 -5.87 -7.63
CA LEU A 13 -2.94 -5.00 -8.31
C LEU A 13 -2.78 -5.44 -9.76
N ARG A 14 -2.62 -4.47 -10.67
CA ARG A 14 -2.43 -4.68 -12.11
C ARG A 14 -1.21 -3.92 -12.61
N ALA A 15 -0.77 -4.24 -13.83
CA ALA A 15 0.39 -3.58 -14.43
C ALA A 15 0.15 -2.07 -14.65
N GLU A 16 -1.07 -1.66 -15.00
CA GLU A 16 -1.41 -0.24 -15.19
C GLU A 16 -1.32 0.60 -13.90
N ASP A 17 -1.44 -0.03 -12.72
CA ASP A 17 -1.35 0.67 -11.44
C ASP A 17 0.04 1.29 -11.19
N ALA A 18 1.04 0.85 -11.96
CA ALA A 18 2.38 1.43 -11.93
C ALA A 18 2.37 2.95 -12.12
N ALA A 19 1.44 3.50 -12.90
CA ALA A 19 1.37 4.93 -13.18
C ALA A 19 1.04 5.78 -11.94
N TRP A 20 0.26 5.27 -10.99
CA TRP A 20 -0.16 6.02 -9.80
C TRP A 20 0.60 5.60 -8.53
N VAL A 21 1.01 4.33 -8.43
CA VAL A 21 1.83 3.83 -7.30
C VAL A 21 3.22 4.47 -7.33
N GLN A 22 3.81 4.70 -8.50
CA GLN A 22 5.13 5.33 -8.63
C GLN A 22 5.19 6.72 -7.97
N PRO A 23 4.30 7.67 -8.32
CA PRO A 23 4.24 8.97 -7.64
C PRO A 23 4.05 8.85 -6.12
N LEU A 24 3.19 7.93 -5.64
CA LEU A 24 2.95 7.72 -4.21
C LEU A 24 4.24 7.35 -3.46
N TYR A 25 5.04 6.44 -4.02
CA TYR A 25 6.34 6.06 -3.46
C TYR A 25 7.39 7.17 -3.61
N ALA A 26 7.40 7.86 -4.75
CA ALA A 26 8.34 8.95 -5.00
C ALA A 26 8.16 10.11 -4.01
N ALA A 27 6.92 10.44 -3.64
CA ALA A 27 6.62 11.46 -2.64
C ALA A 27 7.18 11.16 -1.25
N ASN A 28 7.41 9.87 -0.94
CA ASN A 28 7.97 9.40 0.32
C ASN A 28 9.43 8.91 0.19
N SER A 29 10.07 9.24 -0.93
CA SER A 29 11.44 8.82 -1.21
C SER A 29 12.47 9.71 -0.53
N ARG A 30 13.69 9.19 -0.35
CA ARG A 30 14.78 9.91 0.34
C ARG A 30 15.02 11.30 -0.21
N ASP A 31 14.98 11.45 -1.52
CA ASP A 31 15.25 12.72 -2.21
C ASP A 31 14.09 13.71 -2.05
N ALA A 32 12.88 13.23 -1.76
CA ALA A 32 11.68 14.05 -1.54
C ALA A 32 11.50 14.48 -0.08
N LEU A 33 12.19 13.85 0.87
CA LEU A 33 12.08 14.12 2.30
C LEU A 33 13.22 14.99 2.84
N THR A 34 12.93 15.89 3.78
CA THR A 34 13.94 16.67 4.50
C THR A 34 14.76 15.78 5.45
N PRO A 35 15.94 16.22 5.92
CA PRO A 35 16.70 15.47 6.94
C PRO A 35 15.88 15.11 8.18
N GLU A 36 15.04 16.02 8.67
CA GLU A 36 14.19 15.85 9.85
C GLU A 36 13.11 14.80 9.60
N GLN A 37 12.41 14.88 8.47
CA GLN A 37 11.42 13.87 8.07
C GLN A 37 12.07 12.49 7.92
N ARG A 38 13.29 12.40 7.38
CA ARG A 38 14.00 11.11 7.31
C ARG A 38 14.34 10.55 8.69
N ALA A 39 14.68 11.40 9.66
CA ALA A 39 14.98 10.99 11.02
C ALA A 39 13.73 10.52 11.77
N GLU A 40 12.58 11.17 11.55
CA GLU A 40 11.31 10.84 12.20
C GLU A 40 10.67 9.55 11.62
N HIS A 41 10.67 9.39 10.30
CA HIS A 41 10.00 8.27 9.64
C HIS A 41 10.77 6.94 9.76
N GLY A 42 12.05 6.98 10.16
CA GLY A 42 12.92 5.81 10.31
C GLY A 42 13.26 5.13 8.97
N PHE A 43 12.32 4.38 8.39
CA PHE A 43 12.49 3.71 7.10
C PHE A 43 11.95 4.58 5.95
N VAL A 44 12.86 4.97 5.06
CA VAL A 44 12.55 5.81 3.91
C VAL A 44 12.31 4.95 2.67
N GLN A 45 11.25 5.26 1.90
CA GLN A 45 10.92 4.47 0.73
C GLN A 45 11.98 4.62 -0.37
N GLY A 46 12.37 3.48 -0.97
CA GLY A 46 13.13 3.48 -2.21
C GLY A 46 12.27 3.84 -3.42
N ARG A 47 12.86 3.94 -4.60
CA ARG A 47 12.09 4.11 -5.84
C ARG A 47 11.31 2.82 -6.15
N MET A 48 9.99 2.94 -6.29
CA MET A 48 9.16 1.84 -6.79
C MET A 48 9.13 1.89 -8.32
N SER A 49 9.97 1.11 -9.01
CA SER A 49 9.92 1.06 -10.47
C SER A 49 8.75 0.24 -11.00
N ALA A 50 8.35 0.46 -12.26
CA ALA A 50 7.34 -0.39 -12.91
C ALA A 50 7.75 -1.88 -12.93
N GLN A 51 9.05 -2.16 -13.05
CA GLN A 51 9.57 -3.54 -12.97
C GLN A 51 9.41 -4.12 -11.57
N ALA A 52 9.74 -3.36 -10.52
CA ALA A 52 9.57 -3.79 -9.14
C ALA A 52 8.10 -4.03 -8.79
N LEU A 53 7.18 -3.24 -9.36
CA LEU A 53 5.75 -3.46 -9.18
C LEU A 53 5.27 -4.72 -9.92
N ARG A 54 5.74 -4.95 -11.15
CA ARG A 54 5.42 -6.16 -11.93
C ARG A 54 5.85 -7.44 -11.22
N ALA A 55 7.02 -7.47 -10.59
CA ALA A 55 7.48 -8.63 -9.82
C ALA A 55 6.53 -9.04 -8.68
N ARG A 56 5.64 -8.14 -8.23
CA ARG A 56 4.61 -8.41 -7.21
C ARG A 56 3.31 -8.95 -7.79
N LEU A 57 3.05 -8.75 -9.08
CA LEU A 57 1.89 -9.35 -9.77
C LEU A 57 1.98 -10.88 -9.78
N ASP A 58 3.21 -11.39 -9.88
CA ASP A 58 3.50 -12.82 -9.87
C ASP A 58 3.65 -13.39 -8.44
N GLY A 59 3.52 -12.55 -7.41
CA GLY A 59 3.71 -12.87 -5.99
C GLY A 59 2.47 -13.40 -5.26
N PRO A 60 2.43 -13.37 -3.91
CA PRO A 60 1.33 -13.89 -3.08
C PRO A 60 -0.01 -13.14 -3.18
N GLY A 61 -0.11 -12.16 -4.08
CA GLY A 61 -1.25 -11.26 -4.25
C GLY A 61 -1.02 -9.91 -3.57
N SER A 62 -0.99 -8.83 -4.35
CA SER A 62 -1.05 -7.44 -3.88
C SER A 62 -2.38 -6.82 -4.32
N VAL A 63 -2.86 -5.81 -3.60
CA VAL A 63 -4.19 -5.22 -3.85
C VAL A 63 -4.16 -3.70 -3.89
N VAL A 64 -5.14 -3.14 -4.58
CA VAL A 64 -5.44 -1.72 -4.67
C VAL A 64 -6.83 -1.49 -4.08
N ALA A 65 -6.95 -0.48 -3.23
CA ALA A 65 -8.21 0.05 -2.76
C ALA A 65 -8.61 1.23 -3.65
N GLU A 66 -9.84 1.23 -4.12
CA GLU A 66 -10.45 2.27 -4.92
C GLU A 66 -11.59 2.93 -4.14
N VAL A 67 -11.64 4.25 -4.20
CA VAL A 67 -12.72 5.08 -3.66
C VAL A 67 -13.41 5.73 -4.85
N ASP A 68 -14.71 5.46 -5.02
CA ASP A 68 -15.50 5.98 -6.15
C ASP A 68 -14.82 5.72 -7.52
N GLY A 69 -14.21 4.55 -7.66
CA GLY A 69 -13.52 4.11 -8.87
C GLY A 69 -12.12 4.70 -9.09
N ARG A 70 -11.57 5.44 -8.12
CA ARG A 70 -10.21 6.00 -8.18
C ARG A 70 -9.28 5.28 -7.20
N PRO A 71 -8.07 4.86 -7.60
CA PRO A 71 -7.11 4.29 -6.66
C PRO A 71 -6.79 5.27 -5.53
N ALA A 72 -6.95 4.80 -4.29
CA ALA A 72 -6.76 5.58 -3.08
C ALA A 72 -5.73 4.95 -2.13
N GLY A 73 -5.49 3.64 -2.26
CA GLY A 73 -4.54 2.93 -1.42
C GLY A 73 -4.00 1.66 -2.07
N VAL A 74 -2.83 1.22 -1.63
CA VAL A 74 -2.17 0.01 -2.13
C VAL A 74 -1.58 -0.78 -0.97
N LEU A 75 -1.75 -2.09 -1.00
CA LEU A 75 -1.06 -3.03 -0.12
C LEU A 75 -0.21 -3.95 -0.99
N LEU A 76 1.10 -3.89 -0.77
CA LEU A 76 2.05 -4.68 -1.52
C LEU A 76 2.60 -5.84 -0.67
N THR A 77 2.41 -7.07 -1.15
CA THR A 77 3.06 -8.27 -0.61
C THR A 77 4.38 -8.54 -1.34
N SER A 78 5.18 -9.49 -0.84
CA SER A 78 6.50 -9.79 -1.41
C SER A 78 6.45 -10.13 -2.91
N PRO A 79 7.53 -9.86 -3.67
CA PRO A 79 7.63 -10.33 -5.05
C PRO A 79 7.72 -11.86 -5.10
N ALA A 80 7.47 -12.42 -6.29
CA ALA A 80 7.41 -13.87 -6.51
C ALA A 80 8.66 -14.61 -6.01
N GLU A 81 9.86 -14.07 -6.25
CA GLU A 81 11.12 -14.68 -5.82
C GLU A 81 11.26 -14.85 -4.29
N SER A 82 10.50 -14.06 -3.53
CA SER A 82 10.51 -14.05 -2.06
C SER A 82 9.25 -14.69 -1.46
N ALA A 83 8.31 -15.13 -2.29
CA ALA A 83 7.02 -15.65 -1.85
C ALA A 83 7.14 -17.10 -1.35
N ARG A 84 6.67 -17.36 -0.12
CA ARG A 84 6.33 -18.71 0.34
C ARG A 84 4.91 -18.72 0.88
N GLY A 85 4.08 -19.61 0.34
CA GLY A 85 2.72 -19.85 0.81
C GLY A 85 1.65 -18.95 0.19
N ARG A 86 0.53 -19.56 -0.21
CA ARG A 86 -0.61 -18.90 -0.87
C ARG A 86 -1.53 -18.10 0.07
N GLY A 87 -1.25 -18.10 1.37
CA GLY A 87 -2.10 -17.46 2.40
C GLY A 87 -1.59 -16.12 2.92
N VAL A 88 -0.47 -15.60 2.39
CA VAL A 88 0.19 -14.41 2.95
C VAL A 88 -0.68 -13.16 2.88
N LEU A 89 -1.27 -12.84 1.72
CA LEU A 89 -2.15 -11.67 1.59
C LEU A 89 -3.32 -11.73 2.58
N ARG A 90 -3.94 -12.91 2.70
CA ARG A 90 -5.05 -13.13 3.64
C ARG A 90 -4.61 -12.89 5.08
N ALA A 91 -3.50 -13.49 5.50
CA ALA A 91 -2.98 -13.34 6.86
C ALA A 91 -2.63 -11.88 7.19
N VAL A 92 -2.03 -11.15 6.23
CA VAL A 92 -1.74 -9.72 6.38
C VAL A 92 -3.03 -8.91 6.51
N ALA A 93 -4.01 -9.15 5.64
CA ALA A 93 -5.29 -8.45 5.68
C ALA A 93 -6.04 -8.71 7.01
N GLU A 94 -6.12 -9.97 7.45
CA GLU A 94 -6.74 -10.34 8.73
C GLU A 94 -6.03 -9.67 9.92
N HIS A 95 -4.70 -9.63 9.90
CA HIS A 95 -3.92 -8.95 10.95
C HIS A 95 -4.18 -7.43 10.97
N VAL A 96 -4.13 -6.76 9.81
CA VAL A 96 -4.42 -5.32 9.72
C VAL A 96 -5.83 -5.02 10.23
N LEU A 97 -6.83 -5.80 9.84
CA LEU A 97 -8.21 -5.60 10.30
C LEU A 97 -8.36 -5.79 11.83
N THR A 98 -7.60 -6.72 12.41
CA THR A 98 -7.62 -6.98 13.85
C THR A 98 -7.04 -5.82 14.66
N HIS A 99 -6.05 -5.10 14.11
CA HIS A 99 -5.30 -4.06 14.84
C HIS A 99 -5.57 -2.62 14.37
N ALA A 100 -6.26 -2.41 13.25
CA ALA A 100 -6.62 -1.07 12.75
C ALA A 100 -7.61 -0.34 13.67
N THR A 101 -8.36 -1.05 14.51
CA THR A 101 -9.35 -0.47 15.43
C THR A 101 -8.76 0.06 16.74
N THR A 102 -7.46 -0.15 17.00
CA THR A 102 -6.80 0.39 18.21
C THR A 102 -6.21 1.80 18.04
N GLY A 103 -6.45 2.46 16.91
CA GLY A 103 -5.87 3.78 16.58
C GLY A 103 -6.69 5.03 16.91
N THR A 104 -7.83 4.93 17.60
CA THR A 104 -8.66 6.12 17.95
C THR A 104 -8.61 6.48 19.43
N GLY A 105 -7.47 6.24 20.09
CA GLY A 105 -7.32 6.52 21.51
C GLY A 105 -5.89 6.84 21.92
N ALA A 106 -5.34 7.98 21.50
CA ALA A 106 -4.28 8.67 22.24
C ALA A 106 -4.13 10.14 21.80
N SER A 107 -4.59 11.02 22.69
CA SER A 107 -4.10 12.39 23.00
C SER A 107 -4.20 13.50 21.96
N ALA A 108 -5.12 14.44 22.20
CA ALA A 108 -4.84 15.63 23.02
C ALA A 108 -6.13 16.11 23.72
#